data_AF-A0A963Q2V2-F1
#
_entry.id   AF-A0A963Q2V2-F1
#
_cell.length_a   1.000
_cell.length_b   1.000
_cell.length_c   1.000
_cell.angle_alpha   90.00
_cell.angle_beta   90.00
_cell.angle_gamma   90.00
#
_symmetry.space_group_name_H-M   'P 1'
#
loop_
_entity.id
_entity.type
_entity.pdbx_description
1 polymer ?
#
loop_
_entity_poly.entity_id
_entity_poly.type
_entity_poly.pdbx_seq_one_letter_code
_entity_poly.pdbx_strand_id
1 'polypeptide(L)'
;AGAQQVRAQTVAGGLEHPWAVAFLPEGRFLVTERPGRMRVVEPGGRLNEPLQGLPVVAAGGQGGLLDVVTDSDFARSRTLYFCFSEPGENGTNSTALARARMSDDRRRLEDVKVIFSQRPKVRSSAHFGCRIVERRVNGQPDGTLFLTLGERFIRMQDAQKLDNHLGKLVRV
;
A
#
# COMPACT_ATOMS: atom_id res chain seq x y z
N ALA A 1 -27.00 -28.13 4.87
CA ALA A 1 -26.27 -27.80 3.61
C ALA A 1 -24.80 -28.06 3.85
N GLY A 2 -24.15 -28.93 3.06
CA GLY A 2 -22.73 -29.22 3.19
C GLY A 2 -21.89 -28.06 2.64
N ALA A 3 -20.78 -27.73 3.31
CA ALA A 3 -19.87 -26.69 2.82
C ALA A 3 -19.32 -27.08 1.44
N GLN A 4 -19.40 -26.15 0.48
CA GLN A 4 -18.82 -26.32 -0.84
C GLN A 4 -17.29 -26.35 -0.70
N GLN A 5 -16.63 -27.37 -1.25
CA GLN A 5 -15.18 -27.46 -1.20
C GLN A 5 -14.55 -26.34 -2.05
N VAL A 6 -13.67 -25.55 -1.43
CA VAL A 6 -12.90 -24.52 -2.12
C VAL A 6 -11.65 -25.15 -2.71
N ARG A 7 -11.37 -24.88 -4.00
CA ARG A 7 -10.14 -25.28 -4.67
C ARG A 7 -9.21 -24.08 -4.81
N ALA A 8 -7.99 -24.20 -4.28
CA ALA A 8 -6.94 -23.23 -4.54
C ALA A 8 -6.36 -23.43 -5.95
N GLN A 9 -6.19 -22.33 -6.68
CA GLN A 9 -5.50 -22.29 -7.97
C GLN A 9 -4.42 -21.20 -7.91
N THR A 10 -3.18 -21.58 -8.23
CA THR A 10 -2.09 -20.62 -8.33
C THR A 10 -2.30 -19.72 -9.55
N VAL A 11 -2.46 -18.43 -9.32
CA VAL A 11 -2.58 -17.40 -10.37
C VAL A 11 -1.21 -16.89 -10.81
N ALA A 12 -0.28 -16.70 -9.86
CA ALA A 12 1.10 -16.27 -10.11
C ALA A 12 2.03 -16.80 -9.02
N GLY A 13 3.31 -16.94 -9.36
CA GLY A 13 4.39 -17.35 -8.45
C GLY A 13 5.62 -16.45 -8.57
N GLY A 14 6.65 -16.72 -7.77
CA GLY A 14 7.91 -15.95 -7.79
C GLY A 14 7.86 -14.60 -7.06
N LEU A 15 6.77 -14.33 -6.32
CA LEU A 15 6.64 -13.16 -5.45
C LEU A 15 7.41 -13.36 -4.14
N GLU A 16 8.03 -12.30 -3.65
CA GLU A 16 8.76 -12.26 -2.39
C GLU A 16 7.98 -11.45 -1.36
N HIS A 17 7.44 -12.12 -0.35
CA HIS A 17 6.65 -11.48 0.70
C HIS A 17 5.57 -10.51 0.13
N PRO A 18 4.67 -10.99 -0.76
CA PRO A 18 3.60 -10.15 -1.28
C PRO A 18 2.71 -9.64 -0.14
N TRP A 19 2.29 -8.38 -0.21
CA TRP A 19 1.50 -7.73 0.84
C TRP A 19 0.08 -7.39 0.38
N ALA A 20 -0.08 -6.66 -0.72
CA ALA A 20 -1.38 -6.30 -1.29
C ALA A 20 -1.48 -6.60 -2.78
N VAL A 21 -2.72 -6.68 -3.24
CA VAL A 21 -3.11 -6.86 -4.63
C VAL A 21 -4.16 -5.81 -4.98
N ALA A 22 -3.92 -5.02 -6.03
CA ALA A 22 -4.93 -4.19 -6.68
C ALA A 22 -5.23 -4.73 -8.08
N PHE A 23 -6.50 -4.70 -8.47
CA PHE A 23 -6.92 -5.14 -9.80
C PHE A 23 -6.66 -4.02 -10.81
N LEU A 24 -6.12 -4.40 -11.97
CA LEU A 24 -5.89 -3.54 -13.11
C LEU A 24 -6.81 -3.96 -14.27
N PRO A 25 -7.07 -3.06 -15.23
CA PRO A 25 -7.79 -3.41 -16.46
C PRO A 25 -7.14 -4.59 -17.21
N GLU A 26 -7.95 -5.24 -18.05
CA GLU A 26 -7.54 -6.34 -18.92
C GLU A 26 -7.04 -7.59 -18.17
N GLY A 27 -7.53 -7.82 -16.93
CA GLY A 27 -7.24 -9.03 -16.16
C GLY A 27 -5.85 -9.06 -15.52
N ARG A 28 -5.25 -7.88 -15.30
CA ARG A 28 -3.95 -7.72 -14.65
C ARG A 28 -4.09 -7.47 -13.16
N PHE A 29 -2.99 -7.70 -12.44
CA PHE A 29 -2.88 -7.34 -11.04
C PHE A 29 -1.64 -6.47 -10.80
N LEU A 30 -1.75 -5.57 -9.85
CA LEU A 30 -0.64 -4.86 -9.25
C LEU A 30 -0.38 -5.45 -7.87
N VAL A 31 0.84 -5.91 -7.63
CA VAL A 31 1.22 -6.57 -6.37
C VAL A 31 2.35 -5.79 -5.72
N THR A 32 2.21 -5.49 -4.43
CA THR A 32 3.30 -4.96 -3.62
C THR A 32 4.03 -6.09 -2.93
N GLU A 33 5.35 -5.98 -2.88
CA GLU A 33 6.25 -6.88 -2.19
C GLU A 33 6.93 -6.13 -1.06
N ARG A 34 6.85 -6.67 0.16
CA ARG A 34 7.32 -6.01 1.39
C ARG A 34 8.77 -5.49 1.32
N PRO A 35 9.73 -6.15 0.62
CA PRO A 35 11.09 -5.63 0.46
C PRO A 35 11.21 -4.30 -0.30
N GLY A 36 10.12 -3.75 -0.85
CA GLY A 36 10.12 -2.43 -1.49
C GLY A 36 9.97 -2.48 -3.01
N ARG A 37 9.21 -3.46 -3.53
CA ARG A 37 8.99 -3.62 -4.99
C ARG A 37 7.51 -3.68 -5.30
N MET A 38 7.12 -3.11 -6.43
CA MET A 38 5.77 -3.23 -6.97
C MET A 38 5.86 -3.93 -8.32
N ARG A 39 5.04 -4.95 -8.55
CA ARG A 39 5.10 -5.81 -9.74
C ARG A 39 3.74 -5.86 -10.41
N VAL A 40 3.75 -5.91 -11.75
CA VAL A 40 2.55 -6.24 -12.51
C VAL A 40 2.53 -7.74 -12.77
N VAL A 41 1.40 -8.37 -12.49
CA VAL A 41 1.08 -9.73 -12.90
C VAL A 41 0.18 -9.63 -14.13
N GLU A 42 0.67 -10.21 -15.22
CA GLU A 42 -0.02 -10.25 -16.51
C GLU A 42 -1.14 -11.31 -16.53
N PRO A 43 -2.06 -11.24 -17.50
CA PRO A 43 -2.99 -12.33 -17.73
C PRO A 43 -2.22 -13.62 -17.98
N GLY A 44 -2.59 -14.69 -17.28
CA GLY A 44 -1.86 -15.96 -17.31
C GLY A 44 -0.72 -16.07 -16.28
N GLY A 45 -0.51 -15.07 -15.43
CA GLY A 45 0.34 -15.20 -14.23
C GLY A 45 1.80 -14.82 -14.39
N ARG A 46 2.20 -14.32 -15.56
CA ARG A 46 3.58 -13.87 -15.79
C ARG A 46 3.88 -12.63 -14.94
N LEU A 47 4.92 -12.72 -14.11
CA LEU A 47 5.39 -11.63 -13.27
C LEU A 47 6.35 -10.73 -14.07
N ASN A 48 6.05 -9.43 -14.19
CA ASN A 48 6.95 -8.45 -14.80
C ASN A 48 8.12 -8.09 -13.89
N GLU A 49 9.12 -7.37 -14.40
CA GLU A 49 10.14 -6.71 -13.58
C GLU A 49 9.53 -5.68 -12.61
N PRO A 50 10.22 -5.32 -11.51
CA PRO A 50 9.79 -4.25 -10.61
C PRO A 50 9.53 -2.93 -11.33
N LEU A 51 8.42 -2.28 -10.98
CA LEU A 51 8.15 -0.92 -11.40
C LEU A 51 9.23 0.02 -10.86
N GLN A 52 9.71 0.92 -11.72
CA GLN A 52 10.60 2.00 -11.34
C GLN A 52 9.82 3.17 -10.73
N GLY A 53 10.51 4.08 -10.04
CA GLY A 53 9.93 5.34 -9.54
C GLY A 53 9.34 5.28 -8.13
N LEU A 54 9.35 4.13 -7.46
CA LEU A 54 9.00 4.04 -6.04
C LEU A 54 9.96 4.89 -5.18
N PRO A 55 9.47 5.50 -4.08
CA PRO A 55 10.33 6.17 -3.11
C PRO A 55 11.19 5.16 -2.37
N VAL A 56 12.19 5.66 -1.63
CA VAL A 56 12.96 4.82 -0.70
C VAL A 56 12.03 4.25 0.37
N VAL A 57 12.09 2.93 0.57
CA VAL A 57 11.28 2.19 1.54
C VAL A 57 12.17 1.67 2.66
N ALA A 58 11.81 1.96 3.92
CA ALA A 58 12.45 1.37 5.09
C ALA A 58 11.87 -0.03 5.36
N ALA A 59 12.32 -1.01 4.57
CA ALA A 59 11.92 -2.41 4.73
C ALA A 59 12.62 -3.07 5.94
N GLY A 60 11.86 -3.77 6.78
CA GLY A 60 12.40 -4.44 7.96
C GLY A 60 11.32 -4.77 8.98
N GLY A 61 11.40 -5.97 9.59
CA GLY A 61 10.33 -6.49 10.46
C GLY A 61 9.00 -6.52 9.71
N GLN A 62 8.01 -5.78 10.22
CA GLN A 62 6.69 -5.62 9.61
C GLN A 62 6.63 -4.51 8.56
N GLY A 63 7.66 -3.66 8.48
CA GLY A 63 7.73 -2.52 7.57
C GLY A 63 8.18 -2.90 6.16
N GLY A 64 7.77 -2.10 5.18
CA GLY A 64 8.03 -2.36 3.77
C GLY A 64 7.15 -1.53 2.86
N LEU A 65 7.02 -1.96 1.61
CA LEU A 65 5.93 -1.53 0.73
C LEU A 65 4.71 -2.40 1.07
N LEU A 66 3.62 -1.75 1.48
CA LEU A 66 2.48 -2.44 2.09
C LEU A 66 1.27 -2.33 1.15
N ASP A 67 0.23 -1.59 1.49
CA ASP A 67 -0.99 -1.60 0.68
C ASP A 67 -0.87 -0.83 -0.62
N VAL A 68 -1.71 -1.22 -1.58
CA VAL A 68 -1.93 -0.49 -2.82
C VAL A 68 -3.40 -0.58 -3.20
N VAL A 69 -3.97 0.54 -3.60
CA VAL A 69 -5.30 0.63 -4.21
C VAL A 69 -5.22 1.46 -5.48
N THR A 70 -5.96 1.05 -6.49
CA THR A 70 -6.18 1.87 -7.68
C THR A 70 -7.28 2.88 -7.41
N ASP A 71 -7.12 4.09 -7.96
CA ASP A 71 -8.20 5.08 -7.97
C ASP A 71 -9.43 4.49 -8.68
N SER A 72 -10.64 4.86 -8.25
CA SER A 72 -11.87 4.38 -8.89
C SER A 72 -11.93 4.73 -10.38
N ASP A 73 -11.23 5.78 -10.80
CA ASP A 73 -11.07 6.18 -12.20
C ASP A 73 -9.72 5.75 -12.82
N PHE A 74 -9.11 4.67 -12.34
CA PHE A 74 -7.81 4.21 -12.83
C PHE A 74 -7.78 3.99 -14.35
N ALA A 75 -8.88 3.54 -14.95
CA ALA A 75 -8.96 3.30 -16.39
C ALA A 75 -8.66 4.56 -17.23
N ARG A 76 -9.00 5.75 -16.72
CA ARG A 76 -8.72 7.04 -17.38
C ARG A 76 -7.49 7.73 -16.80
N SER A 77 -7.38 7.78 -15.47
CA SER A 77 -6.37 8.57 -14.76
C SER A 77 -5.04 7.84 -14.56
N ARG A 78 -5.08 6.50 -14.57
CA ARG A 78 -3.98 5.60 -14.15
C ARG A 78 -3.42 5.92 -12.76
N THR A 79 -4.22 6.58 -11.91
CA THR A 79 -3.83 7.01 -10.57
C THR A 79 -3.93 5.84 -9.61
N LEU A 80 -2.92 5.64 -8.79
CA LEU A 80 -2.94 4.69 -7.70
C LEU A 80 -2.39 5.31 -6.42
N TYR A 81 -2.78 4.71 -5.31
CA TYR A 81 -2.33 5.07 -3.98
C TYR A 81 -1.65 3.87 -3.35
N PHE A 82 -0.52 4.09 -2.72
CA PHE A 82 0.19 3.05 -1.98
C PHE A 82 0.71 3.60 -0.67
N CYS A 83 0.82 2.73 0.31
CA CYS A 83 1.37 3.11 1.59
C CYS A 83 2.60 2.25 1.91
N PHE A 84 3.55 2.86 2.59
CA PHE A 84 4.87 2.26 2.81
C PHE A 84 5.48 2.74 4.12
N SER A 85 6.48 2.00 4.58
CA SER A 85 7.39 2.42 5.65
C SER A 85 8.32 3.50 5.11
N GLU A 86 7.99 4.77 5.39
CA GLU A 86 8.77 5.93 4.97
C GLU A 86 9.93 6.17 5.95
N PRO A 87 11.19 6.16 5.46
CA PRO A 87 12.34 6.46 6.29
C PRO A 87 12.31 7.89 6.83
N GLY A 88 12.89 8.09 8.00
CA GLY A 88 13.21 9.39 8.57
C GLY A 88 14.68 9.47 8.95
N GLU A 89 15.06 10.60 9.55
CA GLU A 89 16.40 10.78 10.07
C GLU A 89 16.71 9.77 11.17
N ASN A 90 18.01 9.50 11.35
CA ASN A 90 18.51 8.71 12.47
C ASN A 90 17.78 7.36 12.57
N GLY A 91 17.57 6.65 11.46
CA GLY A 91 16.95 5.32 11.44
C GLY A 91 15.50 5.25 11.95
N THR A 92 14.82 6.39 12.12
CA THR A 92 13.39 6.42 12.41
C THR A 92 12.59 6.09 11.16
N ASN A 93 11.35 5.62 11.34
CA ASN A 93 10.42 5.39 10.24
C ASN A 93 8.97 5.49 10.73
N SER A 94 8.04 5.58 9.79
CA SER A 94 6.59 5.51 10.04
C SER A 94 5.85 5.22 8.76
N THR A 95 4.54 5.00 8.83
CA THR A 95 3.70 4.81 7.65
C THR A 95 3.53 6.14 6.89
N ALA A 96 3.66 6.11 5.57
CA ALA A 96 3.26 7.20 4.69
C ALA A 96 2.32 6.70 3.58
N LEU A 97 1.51 7.60 3.04
CA LEU A 97 0.65 7.38 1.89
C LEU A 97 1.15 8.23 0.73
N ALA A 98 1.33 7.61 -0.42
CA ALA A 98 1.71 8.27 -1.66
C ALA A 98 0.65 8.05 -2.75
N ARG A 99 0.52 9.06 -3.61
CA ARG A 99 -0.21 9.01 -4.87
C ARG A 99 0.81 8.94 -6.01
N ALA A 100 0.50 8.18 -7.05
CA ALA A 100 1.29 8.13 -8.28
C ALA A 100 0.40 7.91 -9.50
N ARG A 101 0.94 8.17 -10.69
CA ARG A 101 0.38 7.75 -11.97
C ARG A 101 1.20 6.59 -12.52
N MET A 102 0.55 5.54 -13.00
CA MET A 102 1.24 4.45 -13.69
C MET A 102 1.49 4.81 -15.16
N SER A 103 2.72 4.63 -15.65
CA SER A 103 3.06 4.82 -17.05
C SER A 103 2.24 3.92 -17.98
N ASP A 104 2.06 4.31 -19.24
CA ASP A 104 1.21 3.56 -20.19
C ASP A 104 1.72 2.14 -20.45
N ASP A 105 3.05 1.99 -20.53
CA ASP A 105 3.74 0.71 -20.67
C ASP A 105 3.80 -0.11 -19.38
N ARG A 106 3.32 0.43 -18.25
CA ARG A 106 3.27 -0.21 -16.93
C ARG A 106 4.65 -0.65 -16.44
N ARG A 107 5.68 0.14 -16.73
CA ARG A 107 7.07 -0.11 -16.26
C ARG A 107 7.52 0.83 -15.15
N ARG A 108 6.81 1.94 -14.91
CA ARG A 108 7.16 2.89 -13.87
C ARG A 108 5.95 3.61 -13.26
N LEU A 109 6.19 4.15 -12.08
CA LEU A 109 5.37 5.17 -11.47
C LEU A 109 5.93 6.55 -11.79
N GLU A 110 5.03 7.47 -12.06
CA GLU A 110 5.26 8.87 -12.40
C GLU A 110 4.50 9.76 -11.41
N ASP A 111 4.93 11.02 -11.30
CA ASP A 111 4.29 12.02 -10.42
C ASP A 111 4.09 11.54 -8.98
N VAL A 112 5.06 10.77 -8.48
CA VAL A 112 4.99 10.18 -7.14
C VAL A 112 5.04 11.28 -6.09
N LYS A 113 3.98 11.39 -5.31
CA LYS A 113 3.85 12.40 -4.24
C LYS A 113 3.40 11.75 -2.95
N VAL A 114 4.18 11.92 -1.89
CA VAL A 114 3.72 11.61 -0.53
C VAL A 114 2.64 12.63 -0.14
N ILE A 115 1.43 12.14 0.09
CA ILE A 115 0.24 12.96 0.42
C ILE A 115 -0.12 12.89 1.91
N PHE A 116 0.42 11.92 2.66
CA PHE A 116 0.34 11.88 4.11
C PHE A 116 1.58 11.19 4.69
N SER A 117 2.11 11.70 5.81
CA SER A 117 3.23 11.13 6.54
C SER A 117 2.86 11.03 8.03
N GLN A 118 2.85 9.81 8.59
CA GLN A 118 2.57 9.58 10.01
C GLN A 118 3.65 10.24 10.87
N ARG A 119 3.23 11.02 11.89
CA ARG A 119 4.11 11.70 12.83
C ARG A 119 3.73 11.34 14.28
N PRO A 120 4.72 11.22 15.18
CA PRO A 120 6.16 11.26 14.92
C PRO A 120 6.67 9.99 14.19
N LYS A 121 7.85 10.09 13.58
CA LYS A 121 8.63 8.92 13.15
C LYS A 121 9.40 8.37 14.35
N VAL A 122 9.48 7.04 14.47
CA VAL A 122 10.15 6.39 15.61
C VAL A 122 11.02 5.23 15.14
N ARG A 123 12.06 4.90 15.89
CA ARG A 123 12.89 3.72 15.63
C ARG A 123 12.11 2.46 16.04
N SER A 124 11.32 1.91 15.14
CA SER A 124 10.55 0.68 15.34
C SER A 124 10.45 -0.11 14.04
N SER A 125 10.29 -1.43 14.17
CA SER A 125 10.05 -2.36 13.05
C SER A 125 8.67 -3.03 13.14
N ALA A 126 7.80 -2.56 14.03
CA ALA A 126 6.49 -3.14 14.31
C ALA A 126 5.35 -2.11 14.18
N HIS A 127 4.13 -2.61 13.97
CA HIS A 127 2.86 -1.89 14.05
C HIS A 127 2.80 -0.69 13.09
N PHE A 128 2.89 -0.96 11.78
CA PHE A 128 2.72 0.05 10.72
C PHE A 128 1.24 0.30 10.38
N GLY A 129 0.37 -0.71 10.51
CA GLY A 129 -0.99 -0.62 9.97
C GLY A 129 -0.91 -0.66 8.45
N CYS A 130 -1.24 0.45 7.80
CA CYS A 130 -1.09 0.67 6.37
C CYS A 130 -2.12 -0.09 5.52
N ARG A 131 -3.42 0.02 5.84
CA ARG A 131 -4.52 -0.37 4.94
C ARG A 131 -5.17 0.90 4.39
N ILE A 132 -5.41 0.94 3.10
CA ILE A 132 -6.06 2.05 2.38
C ILE A 132 -7.44 1.59 1.93
N VAL A 133 -8.45 2.43 2.12
CA VAL A 133 -9.80 2.20 1.59
C VAL A 133 -10.35 3.51 1.04
N GLU A 134 -10.78 3.49 -0.22
CA GLU A 134 -11.57 4.59 -0.79
C GLU A 134 -12.99 4.56 -0.21
N ARG A 135 -13.42 5.70 0.34
CA ARG A 135 -14.74 5.84 0.94
C ARG A 135 -15.81 5.77 -0.15
N ARG A 136 -16.93 5.12 0.21
CA ARG A 136 -18.13 5.10 -0.61
C ARG A 136 -19.29 5.82 0.06
N VAL A 137 -20.04 6.59 -0.72
CA VAL A 137 -21.29 7.27 -0.36
C VAL A 137 -22.35 6.84 -1.35
N ASN A 138 -23.46 6.28 -0.87
CA ASN A 138 -24.52 5.74 -1.73
C ASN A 138 -24.01 4.76 -2.80
N GLY A 139 -23.02 3.93 -2.42
CA GLY A 139 -22.40 2.94 -3.31
C GLY A 139 -21.32 3.48 -4.25
N GLN A 140 -21.15 4.80 -4.35
CA GLN A 140 -20.20 5.45 -5.25
C GLN A 140 -18.96 5.94 -4.50
N PRO A 141 -17.76 5.88 -5.12
CA PRO A 141 -16.56 6.50 -4.55
C PRO A 141 -16.70 8.02 -4.50
N ASP A 142 -16.19 8.64 -3.43
CA ASP A 142 -16.18 10.11 -3.29
C ASP A 142 -14.75 10.71 -3.35
N GLY A 143 -13.74 9.88 -3.62
CA GLY A 143 -12.33 10.25 -3.68
C GLY A 143 -11.64 10.41 -2.32
N THR A 144 -12.36 10.26 -1.21
CA THR A 144 -11.77 10.32 0.14
C THR A 144 -11.08 8.99 0.47
N LEU A 145 -9.88 9.04 1.04
CA LEU A 145 -9.15 7.84 1.46
C LEU A 145 -9.15 7.70 2.98
N PHE A 146 -9.39 6.49 3.46
CA PHE A 146 -9.07 6.10 4.82
C PHE A 146 -7.75 5.35 4.85
N LEU A 147 -6.90 5.68 5.83
CA LEU A 147 -5.62 5.02 6.07
C LEU A 147 -5.52 4.56 7.53
N THR A 148 -5.22 3.28 7.75
CA THR A 148 -4.96 2.76 9.10
C THR A 148 -3.51 2.96 9.50
N LEU A 149 -3.26 3.35 10.75
CA LEU A 149 -1.93 3.61 11.28
C LEU A 149 -1.75 2.83 12.59
N GLY A 150 -0.72 1.98 12.64
CA GLY A 150 -0.34 1.34 13.90
C GLY A 150 0.35 2.31 14.86
N GLU A 151 0.38 1.94 16.14
CA GLU A 151 0.97 2.79 17.20
C GLU A 151 2.48 2.66 17.38
N ARG A 152 3.13 1.80 16.57
CA ARG A 152 4.59 1.56 16.54
C ARG A 152 5.16 0.67 17.66
N PHE A 153 4.30 -0.07 18.38
CA PHE A 153 4.58 -1.00 19.48
C PHE A 153 5.18 -0.33 20.72
N ILE A 154 6.41 0.16 20.61
CA ILE A 154 7.13 0.83 21.70
C ILE A 154 6.49 2.17 22.12
N ARG A 155 5.47 2.63 21.40
CA ARG A 155 4.72 3.86 21.66
C ARG A 155 3.23 3.60 21.87
N MET A 156 2.82 2.39 22.25
CA MET A 156 1.41 1.99 22.34
C MET A 156 0.51 2.90 23.17
N GLN A 157 1.06 3.49 24.23
CA GLN A 157 0.32 4.42 25.08
C GLN A 157 -0.04 5.74 24.36
N ASP A 158 0.69 6.12 23.31
CA ASP A 158 0.39 7.31 22.53
C ASP A 158 -0.84 7.15 21.63
N ALA A 159 -1.36 5.92 21.48
CA ALA A 159 -2.61 5.69 20.74
C ALA A 159 -3.79 6.51 21.30
N GLN A 160 -3.77 6.83 22.60
CA GLN A 160 -4.82 7.65 23.25
C GLN A 160 -4.59 9.17 23.11
N LYS A 161 -3.41 9.60 22.69
CA LYS A 161 -3.09 11.02 22.51
C LYS A 161 -3.57 11.51 21.15
N LEU A 162 -4.23 12.67 21.13
CA LEU A 162 -4.82 13.26 19.92
C LEU A 162 -3.87 14.19 19.15
N ASP A 163 -2.71 14.50 19.72
CA ASP A 163 -1.69 15.38 19.16
C ASP A 163 -0.70 14.66 18.21
N ASN A 164 -0.98 13.40 17.87
CA ASN A 164 -0.13 12.59 17.00
C ASN A 164 -0.94 11.58 16.17
N HIS A 165 -0.26 10.90 15.24
CA HIS A 165 -0.85 9.95 14.30
C HIS A 165 -0.67 8.47 14.70
N LEU A 166 -0.22 8.17 15.92
CA LEU A 166 0.05 6.80 16.36
C LEU A 166 -1.27 6.11 16.73
N GLY A 167 -1.53 4.92 16.17
CA GLY A 167 -2.73 4.14 16.49
C GLY A 167 -4.04 4.78 16.03
N LYS A 168 -4.07 5.39 14.84
CA LYS A 168 -5.21 6.16 14.32
C LYS A 168 -5.75 5.59 13.02
N LEU A 169 -7.02 5.89 12.76
CA LEU A 169 -7.60 5.87 11.41
C LEU A 169 -7.63 7.31 10.91
N VAL A 170 -6.91 7.62 9.83
CA VAL A 170 -6.89 8.96 9.25
C VAL A 170 -7.71 9.01 7.97
N ARG A 171 -8.32 10.16 7.73
CA ARG A 171 -9.04 10.49 6.49
C ARG A 171 -8.19 11.49 5.72
N VAL A 172 -7.81 11.16 4.50
CA VAL A 172 -6.98 11.96 3.59
C VAL A 172 -7.82 12.46 2.43
#